data_AF-A0A527Z9R5-F1
#
_entry.id   AF-A0A527Z9R5-F1
#
_cell.length_a   1.000
_cell.length_b   1.000
_cell.length_c   1.000
_cell.angle_alpha   90.00
_cell.angle_beta   90.00
_cell.angle_gamma   90.00
#
_symmetry.space_group_name_H-M   'P 1'
#
loop_
_entity.id
_entity.type
_entity.pdbx_description
1 polymer ?
#
loop_
_entity_poly.entity_id
_entity_poly.type
_entity_poly.pdbx_seq_one_letter_code
_entity_poly.pdbx_strand_id
1 'polypeptide(L)'
;ASGAGKSTLVALLQRFYDVEAGSIEVDGQDILEVTKQSLRRSIAYVSQQPYLFEGSIRDNIRYGRLSASHAEIELAAQQAEADGFIRQQPQGYDTP
;
A
#
# COMPACT_ATOMS: atom_id res chain seq x y z
N ALA A 1 -11.20 19.40 -12.99
CA ALA A 1 -12.36 18.77 -12.31
C ALA A 1 -11.86 17.74 -11.30
N SER A 2 -11.86 18.09 -10.01
CA SER A 2 -11.38 17.22 -8.91
C SER A 2 -12.38 16.10 -8.55
N GLY A 3 -13.67 16.31 -8.80
CA GLY A 3 -14.76 15.40 -8.40
C GLY A 3 -15.20 14.35 -9.42
N ALA A 4 -14.36 13.93 -10.36
CA ALA A 4 -14.75 12.94 -11.39
C ALA A 4 -14.92 11.49 -10.86
N GLY A 5 -14.94 11.26 -9.54
CA GLY A 5 -15.18 9.94 -8.94
C GLY A 5 -13.98 8.99 -8.87
N LYS A 6 -12.76 9.41 -9.22
CA LYS A 6 -11.56 8.55 -9.19
C LYS A 6 -11.30 7.91 -7.82
N SER A 7 -11.39 8.70 -6.74
CA SER A 7 -11.21 8.19 -5.38
C SER A 7 -12.33 7.22 -4.99
N THR A 8 -13.56 7.47 -5.47
CA THR A 8 -14.70 6.56 -5.29
C THR A 8 -14.47 5.23 -5.99
N LEU A 9 -13.97 5.24 -7.22
CA LEU A 9 -13.61 4.02 -7.97
C LEU A 9 -12.56 3.19 -7.21
N VAL A 10 -11.50 3.83 -6.71
CA VAL A 10 -10.46 3.18 -5.91
C VAL A 10 -11.04 2.60 -4.61
N ALA A 11 -12.01 3.28 -3.98
CA ALA A 11 -12.66 2.80 -2.78
C ALA A 11 -13.56 1.58 -3.03
N LEU A 12 -14.28 1.56 -4.15
CA LEU A 12 -15.10 0.42 -4.60
C LEU A 12 -14.22 -0.79 -4.93
N LEU A 13 -13.13 -0.59 -5.69
CA LEU A 13 -12.19 -1.66 -6.04
C LEU A 13 -11.58 -2.32 -4.79
N GLN A 14 -11.30 -1.55 -3.73
CA GLN A 14 -10.79 -2.06 -2.46
C GLN A 14 -11.89 -2.61 -1.51
N ARG A 15 -13.15 -2.65 -1.96
CA ARG A 15 -14.33 -3.05 -1.18
C ARG A 15 -14.43 -2.31 0.17
N PHE A 16 -14.14 -1.01 0.16
CA PHE A 16 -14.54 -0.11 1.24
C PHE A 16 -16.04 0.20 1.17
N TYR A 17 -16.61 0.14 -0.03
CA TYR A 17 -18.04 0.15 -0.31
C TYR A 17 -18.36 -0.97 -1.32
N ASP A 18 -19.59 -1.47 -1.31
CA ASP A 18 -20.09 -2.38 -2.35
C ASP A 18 -20.73 -1.57 -3.48
N VAL A 19 -20.77 -2.13 -4.69
CA VAL A 19 -21.42 -1.49 -5.84
C VAL A 19 -22.94 -1.56 -5.72
N GLU A 20 -23.65 -0.49 -6.09
CA GLU A 20 -25.12 -0.48 -6.12
C GLU A 20 -25.68 -1.26 -7.33
N ALA A 21 -24.98 -1.22 -8.46
CA ALA A 21 -25.32 -1.95 -9.68
C ALA A 21 -24.06 -2.27 -10.50
N GLY A 22 -24.10 -3.37 -11.25
CA GLY A 22 -22.96 -3.89 -12.02
C GLY A 22 -22.06 -4.81 -11.20
N SER A 23 -20.88 -5.10 -11.72
CA SER A 23 -19.85 -5.93 -11.06
C SER A 23 -18.46 -5.33 -11.27
N ILE A 24 -17.53 -5.70 -10.40
CA ILE A 24 -16.09 -5.45 -10.57
C ILE A 24 -15.41 -6.81 -10.49
N GLU A 25 -14.64 -7.14 -11.53
CA GLU A 25 -13.93 -8.41 -11.62
C GLU A 25 -12.42 -8.18 -11.66
N VAL A 26 -11.68 -9.03 -10.95
CA VAL A 26 -10.22 -9.15 -11.05
C VAL A 26 -9.92 -10.56 -11.55
N ASP A 27 -9.24 -10.65 -12.69
CA ASP A 27 -8.96 -11.93 -13.38
C ASP A 27 -10.22 -12.79 -13.62
N GLY A 28 -11.35 -12.14 -13.93
CA GLY A 28 -12.65 -12.79 -14.18
C GLY A 28 -13.37 -13.31 -12.94
N GLN A 29 -12.89 -12.96 -11.74
CA GLN A 29 -13.57 -13.27 -10.48
C GLN A 29 -14.19 -12.00 -9.90
N ASP A 30 -15.49 -12.06 -9.58
CA ASP A 30 -16.17 -10.95 -8.91
C ASP A 30 -15.52 -10.71 -7.53
N ILE A 31 -15.20 -9.44 -7.24
CA ILE A 31 -14.58 -9.05 -5.97
C ILE A 31 -15.47 -9.33 -4.75
N LEU A 32 -16.78 -9.54 -4.93
CA LEU A 32 -17.74 -9.93 -3.89
C LEU A 32 -17.59 -11.42 -3.49
N GLU A 33 -17.15 -12.27 -4.42
CA GLU A 33 -17.02 -13.73 -4.23
C GLU A 33 -15.68 -14.13 -3.57
N VAL A 34 -14.79 -13.18 -3.32
CA VAL A 34 -13.51 -13.39 -2.62
C VAL A 34 -13.48 -12.72 -1.25
N THR A 35 -12.50 -13.09 -0.42
CA THR A 35 -12.31 -12.41 0.86
C THR A 35 -11.73 -11.01 0.66
N LYS A 36 -12.11 -10.03 1.50
CA LYS A 36 -11.49 -8.69 1.48
C LYS A 36 -9.97 -8.77 1.70
N GLN A 37 -9.51 -9.73 2.50
CA GLN A 37 -8.09 -9.94 2.77
C GLN A 37 -7.34 -10.40 1.50
N SER A 38 -7.84 -11.41 0.79
CA SER A 38 -7.21 -11.89 -0.45
C SER A 38 -7.20 -10.82 -1.53
N LEU A 39 -8.32 -10.12 -1.71
CA LEU A 39 -8.43 -9.01 -2.67
C LEU A 39 -7.40 -7.90 -2.37
N ARG A 40 -7.36 -7.42 -1.13
CA ARG A 40 -6.46 -6.32 -0.75
C ARG A 40 -5.00 -6.72 -0.75
N ARG A 41 -4.67 -8.00 -0.50
CA ARG A 41 -3.28 -8.49 -0.63
C ARG A 41 -2.79 -8.52 -2.08
N SER A 42 -3.70 -8.56 -3.06
CA SER A 42 -3.37 -8.49 -4.49
C SER A 42 -3.26 -7.06 -5.02
N ILE A 43 -3.53 -6.04 -4.19
CA ILE A 43 -3.54 -4.63 -4.60
C ILE A 43 -2.55 -3.85 -3.74
N ALA A 44 -1.56 -3.24 -4.38
CA ALA A 44 -0.75 -2.19 -3.75
C ALA A 44 -1.43 -0.83 -3.94
N TYR A 45 -1.63 -0.08 -2.85
CA TYR A 45 -2.25 1.24 -2.88
C TYR A 45 -1.26 2.30 -2.35
N VAL A 46 -1.02 3.33 -3.17
CA VAL A 46 -0.24 4.51 -2.79
C VAL A 46 -1.21 5.69 -2.70
N SER A 47 -1.43 6.19 -1.49
CA SER A 47 -2.34 7.31 -1.25
C SER A 47 -1.73 8.63 -1.71
N GLN A 48 -2.59 9.59 -2.10
CA GLN A 48 -2.14 10.95 -2.41
C GLN A 48 -1.50 11.65 -1.20
N GLN A 49 -1.97 11.31 0.01
CA GLN A 49 -1.39 11.75 1.28
C GLN A 49 -0.85 10.49 1.98
N PRO A 50 0.47 10.24 1.96
CA PRO A 50 1.06 9.09 2.64
C PRO A 50 0.91 9.27 4.15
N TYR A 51 0.75 8.15 4.84
CA TYR A 51 0.70 8.11 6.30
C TYR A 51 1.95 7.43 6.82
N LEU A 52 2.56 8.02 7.85
CA LEU A 52 3.66 7.42 8.60
C LEU A 52 3.15 7.10 10.02
N PHE A 53 3.48 5.90 10.48
CA PHE A 53 3.22 5.47 11.85
C PHE A 53 4.38 5.86 12.75
N GLU A 54 4.10 6.00 14.04
CA GLU A 54 5.14 6.11 15.06
C GLU A 54 6.00 4.82 15.06
N GLY A 55 7.31 4.99 14.94
CA GLY A 55 8.26 3.90 14.74
C GLY A 55 9.31 4.28 13.70
N SER A 56 10.33 3.43 13.52
CA SER A 56 11.43 3.78 12.62
C SER A 56 11.02 3.82 11.15
N ILE A 57 11.87 4.40 10.29
CA ILE A 57 11.77 4.28 8.83
C ILE A 57 11.65 2.80 8.43
N ARG A 58 12.43 1.92 9.06
CA ARG A 58 12.39 0.46 8.86
C ARG A 58 11.01 -0.11 9.18
N ASP A 59 10.38 0.33 10.27
CA ASP A 59 9.06 -0.14 10.69
C ASP A 59 7.97 0.31 9.71
N ASN A 60 8.06 1.56 9.24
CA ASN A 60 7.16 2.11 8.23
C ASN A 60 7.25 1.38 6.88
N ILE A 61 8.45 1.00 6.43
CA ILE A 61 8.60 0.17 5.21
C ILE A 61 8.10 -1.26 5.45
N ARG A 62 8.44 -1.86 6.61
CA ARG A 62 8.00 -3.21 6.98
C ARG A 62 6.49 -3.33 7.06
N TYR A 63 5.77 -2.24 7.31
CA TYR A 63 4.30 -2.23 7.33
C TYR A 63 3.69 -2.77 6.02
N GLY A 64 4.34 -2.57 4.87
CA GLY A 64 3.89 -3.13 3.58
C GLY A 64 3.88 -4.67 3.55
N ARG A 65 4.76 -5.32 4.33
CA ARG A 65 4.79 -6.76 4.55
C ARG A 65 5.49 -7.10 5.86
N LEU A 66 4.71 -7.37 6.90
CA LEU A 66 5.21 -7.55 8.28
C LEU A 66 6.27 -8.64 8.46
N SER A 67 6.26 -9.65 7.58
CA SER A 67 7.24 -10.73 7.58
C SER A 67 8.52 -10.43 6.79
N ALA A 68 8.67 -9.22 6.24
CA ALA A 68 9.83 -8.86 5.43
C ALA A 68 11.12 -8.83 6.28
N SER A 69 12.15 -9.46 5.75
CA SER A 69 13.51 -9.41 6.28
C SER A 69 14.14 -8.02 6.10
N HIS A 70 15.23 -7.73 6.82
CA HIS A 70 15.97 -6.48 6.65
C HIS A 70 16.48 -6.28 5.21
N ALA A 71 16.93 -7.35 4.56
CA ALA A 71 17.40 -7.27 3.17
C ALA A 71 16.26 -6.92 2.20
N GLU A 72 15.06 -7.46 2.41
CA GLU A 72 13.90 -7.12 1.58
C GLU A 72 13.42 -5.68 1.81
N ILE A 73 13.55 -5.16 3.03
CA ILE A 73 13.26 -3.75 3.35
C ILE A 73 14.24 -2.82 2.63
N GLU A 74 15.54 -3.13 2.69
CA GLU A 74 16.57 -2.34 1.99
C GLU A 74 16.38 -2.40 0.47
N LEU A 75 16.05 -3.58 -0.07
CA LEU A 75 15.73 -3.73 -1.49
C LEU A 75 14.51 -2.90 -1.90
N ALA A 76 13.44 -2.91 -1.10
CA ALA A 76 12.25 -2.10 -1.37
C ALA A 76 12.57 -0.60 -1.35
N ALA A 77 13.39 -0.14 -0.41
CA ALA A 77 13.86 1.24 -0.36
C ALA A 77 14.76 1.60 -1.54
N GLN A 78 15.61 0.69 -2.02
CA GLN A 78 16.41 0.92 -3.24
C GLN A 78 15.51 1.07 -4.47
N GLN A 79 14.53 0.18 -4.63
CA GLN A 79 13.57 0.25 -5.75
C GLN A 79 12.70 1.51 -5.72
N ALA A 80 12.47 2.07 -4.54
CA ALA A 80 11.76 3.33 -4.34
C ALA A 80 12.67 4.57 -4.38
N GLU A 81 13.96 4.41 -4.73
CA GLU A 81 14.97 5.49 -4.72
C GLU A 81 15.10 6.20 -3.36
N ALA A 82 14.81 5.48 -2.27
CA ALA A 82 14.78 5.99 -0.91
C ALA A 82 16.05 5.65 -0.11
N ASP A 83 16.71 4.53 -0.42
CA ASP A 83 17.89 4.05 0.33
C ASP A 83 18.96 5.14 0.51
N GLY A 84 19.22 5.91 -0.55
CA GLY A 84 20.23 6.97 -0.55
C GLY A 84 19.98 8.07 0.50
N PHE A 85 18.74 8.56 0.64
CA PHE A 85 18.43 9.58 1.65
C PHE A 85 18.23 8.97 3.04
N ILE A 86 17.77 7.71 3.13
CA ILE A 86 17.61 7.02 4.41
C ILE A 86 18.97 6.84 5.08
N ARG A 87 19.99 6.39 4.34
CA ARG A 87 21.35 6.20 4.89
C ARG A 87 22.05 7.49 5.32
N GLN A 88 21.58 8.65 4.85
CA GLN A 88 22.09 9.96 5.28
C GLN A 88 21.50 10.41 6.62
N GLN A 89 20.42 9.78 7.10
CA GLN A 89 19.86 10.08 8.40
C GLN A 89 20.83 9.65 9.52
N PRO A 90 20.87 10.35 10.67
CA PRO A 90 21.78 10.03 11.77
C PRO A 90 21.72 8.58 12.27
N GLN A 91 20.54 7.95 12.18
CA GLN A 91 20.32 6.56 12.60
C GLN A 91 19.96 5.64 11.41
N GLY A 92 20.11 6.12 10.17
CA GLY A 92 19.78 5.36 8.98
C GLY A 92 18.33 4.88 8.97
N TYR A 93 18.13 3.59 8.71
CA TYR A 93 16.83 2.93 8.75
C TYR A 93 16.18 2.89 10.14
N ASP A 94 16.95 3.03 11.20
CA ASP A 94 16.44 2.99 12.58
C ASP A 94 16.04 4.40 13.08
N THR A 95 16.10 5.41 12.21
CA THR A 95 15.61 6.77 12.47
C THR A 95 14.11 6.74 12.78
N PRO A 96 13.65 7.34 13.91
CA PRO A 96 12.24 7.44 14.28
C PRO A 96 11.37 8.24 13.31
#